data_AF-A0A841FMI3-F1
#
_entry.id   AF-A0A841FMI3-F1
#
_cell.length_a   1.000
_cell.length_b   1.000
_cell.length_c   1.000
_cell.angle_alpha   90.00
_cell.angle_beta   90.00
_cell.angle_gamma   90.00
#
_symmetry.space_group_name_H-M   'P 1'
#
loop_
_entity.id
_entity.type
_entity.pdbx_description
1 polymer ?
#
loop_
_entity_poly.entity_id
_entity_poly.type
_entity_poly.pdbx_seq_one_letter_code
_entity_poly.pdbx_strand_id
1 'polypeptide(L)' 'MSPDEFEVVRERLGLFAAEVFAPLGRSDQRVWGQRYVRGLLLDGRRESMQPMAERLGVDHQGLQ' A
#
# COMPACT_ATOMS: atom_id res chain seq x y z
N MET A 1 6.64 -16.61 8.51
CA MET A 1 5.77 -16.76 7.33
C MET A 1 6.64 -17.17 6.17
N SER A 2 6.22 -18.19 5.42
CA SER A 2 6.81 -18.54 4.14
C SER A 2 6.55 -17.43 3.10
N PRO A 3 7.35 -17.35 2.04
CA PRO A 3 7.12 -16.42 0.93
C PRO A 3 5.70 -16.53 0.33
N ASP A 4 5.15 -17.74 0.26
CA ASP A 4 3.80 -17.97 -0.27
C ASP A 4 2.71 -17.39 0.64
N GLU A 5 2.88 -17.52 1.96
CA GLU A 5 1.97 -16.91 2.93
C GLU A 5 2.00 -15.37 2.83
N PHE A 6 3.15 -14.78 2.54
CA PHE A 6 3.27 -13.33 2.33
C PHE A 6 2.50 -12.85 1.09
N GLU A 7 2.58 -13.58 -0.02
CA GLU A 7 1.85 -13.19 -1.23
C GLU A 7 0.34 -13.31 -1.07
N VAL A 8 -0.14 -14.35 -0.37
CA VAL A 8 -1.57 -14.48 -0.01
C VAL A 8 -2.03 -13.31 0.86
N VAL A 9 -1.23 -12.91 1.85
CA VAL A 9 -1.54 -11.75 2.70
C VAL A 9 -1.55 -10.45 1.89
N ARG A 10 -0.59 -10.28 0.96
CA ARG A 10 -0.51 -9.11 0.08
C ARG A 10 -1.73 -8.96 -0.81
N GLU A 11 -2.21 -10.07 -1.40
CA GLU A 11 -3.40 -10.09 -2.23
C GLU A 11 -4.66 -9.72 -1.43
N ARG A 12 -4.88 -10.41 -0.31
CA ARG A 12 -6.04 -10.17 0.58
C ARG A 12 -6.09 -8.73 1.07
N LEU A 13 -4.92 -8.16 1.38
CA LEU A 13 -4.82 -6.77 1.78
C LEU A 13 -5.15 -5.81 0.62
N GLY A 14 -4.71 -6.15 -0.59
CA GLY A 14 -5.04 -5.39 -1.79
C GLY A 14 -6.54 -5.28 -2.03
N LEU A 15 -7.26 -6.40 -1.85
CA LEU A 15 -8.72 -6.47 -1.96
C LEU A 15 -9.41 -5.68 -0.85
N PHE A 16 -9.00 -5.88 0.41
CA PHE A 16 -9.54 -5.14 1.56
C PHE A 16 -9.40 -3.62 1.37
N ALA A 17 -8.22 -3.14 0.98
CA ALA A 17 -8.01 -1.71 0.75
C ALA A 17 -8.87 -1.19 -0.41
N ALA A 18 -9.09 -2.00 -1.46
CA ALA A 18 -9.96 -1.61 -2.56
C ALA A 18 -11.40 -1.39 -2.10
N GLU A 19 -11.93 -2.28 -1.25
CA GLU A 19 -13.27 -2.17 -0.66
C GLU A 19 -13.40 -0.96 0.27
N VAL A 20 -12.44 -0.75 1.16
CA VAL A 20 -12.43 0.38 2.11
C VAL A 20 -12.47 1.73 1.40
N PHE A 21 -11.74 1.86 0.29
CA PHE A 21 -11.65 3.12 -0.45
C PHE A 21 -12.66 3.25 -1.60
N ALA A 22 -13.44 2.21 -1.91
CA ALA A 22 -14.46 2.24 -2.96
C ALA A 22 -15.46 3.43 -2.84
N PRO A 23 -15.89 3.86 -1.64
CA PRO A 23 -16.81 4.99 -1.49
C PRO A 23 -16.19 6.37 -1.80
N LEU A 24 -14.86 6.49 -1.89
CA LEU A 24 -14.24 7.78 -2.18
C LEU A 24 -14.47 8.17 -3.63
N GLY A 25 -15.16 9.29 -3.87
CA GLY A 25 -15.51 9.74 -5.23
C GLY A 25 -14.30 10.07 -6.12
N ARG A 26 -13.18 10.50 -5.52
CA ARG A 26 -11.98 10.87 -6.28
C ARG A 26 -11.01 9.69 -6.44
N SER A 27 -10.58 9.45 -7.68
CA SER A 27 -9.68 8.34 -8.02
C SER A 27 -8.30 8.45 -7.39
N ASP A 28 -7.76 9.67 -7.28
CA ASP A 28 -6.48 9.94 -6.64
C ASP A 28 -6.48 9.56 -5.15
N GLN A 29 -7.54 9.89 -4.43
CA GLN A 29 -7.70 9.52 -3.02
C GLN A 29 -7.75 8.00 -2.83
N ARG A 30 -8.39 7.27 -3.73
CA ARG A 30 -8.40 5.79 -3.71
C ARG A 30 -7.00 5.23 -3.93
N VAL A 31 -6.27 5.76 -4.91
CA VAL A 31 -4.90 5.34 -5.23
C VAL A 31 -3.95 5.61 -4.06
N TRP A 32 -4.02 6.79 -3.44
CA TRP A 32 -3.18 7.15 -2.30
C TRP A 32 -3.53 6.35 -1.05
N GLY A 33 -4.83 6.18 -0.76
CA GLY A 33 -5.29 5.36 0.37
C GLY A 33 -4.80 3.91 0.27
N GLN A 34 -4.94 3.29 -0.90
CA GLN A 34 -4.47 1.91 -1.12
C GLN A 34 -2.95 1.79 -0.98
N ARG A 35 -2.18 2.75 -1.51
CA ARG A 35 -0.72 2.80 -1.36
C ARG A 35 -0.30 2.95 0.10
N TYR A 36 -0.97 3.81 0.84
CA TYR A 36 -0.68 4.05 2.25
C TYR A 36 -0.92 2.80 3.11
N VAL A 37 -2.07 2.14 2.96
CA VAL A 37 -2.41 0.92 3.71
C VAL A 37 -1.43 -0.22 3.38
N ARG A 38 -1.09 -0.40 2.10
CA ARG A 38 -0.05 -1.38 1.71
C ARG A 38 1.31 -1.03 2.31
N GLY A 39 1.68 0.25 2.32
CA GLY A 39 2.94 0.73 2.89
C GLY A 39 3.07 0.57 4.40
N LEU A 40 1.96 0.50 5.15
CA LEU A 40 1.92 0.23 6.61
C LEU A 40 2.05 -1.25 6.96
N LEU A 41 1.68 -2.14 6.05
CA LEU A 41 1.56 -3.58 6.31
C LEU A 41 2.69 -4.40 5.67
N LEU A 42 3.54 -3.76 4.86
CA LEU A 42 4.83 -4.30 4.43
C LEU A 42 5.92 -3.95 5.46
N ASP A 43 6.85 -4.87 5.70
CA ASP A 43 7.91 -4.73 6.71
C ASP A 43 8.69 -3.42 6.59
N GLY A 44 8.82 -2.67 7.69
CA GLY A 44 9.67 -1.49 7.79
C GLY A 44 9.05 -0.32 8.57
N ARG A 45 9.89 0.54 9.15
CA ARG A 45 9.43 1.73 9.89
C ARG A 45 8.86 2.79 8.94
N ARG A 46 7.90 3.57 9.45
CA ARG A 46 7.27 4.74 8.78
C ARG A 46 8.09 6.02 9.00
N GLU A 47 9.42 5.93 8.98
CA GLU A 47 10.24 7.11 9.28
C GLU A 47 10.43 8.05 8.08
N SER A 48 10.14 7.62 6.84
CA SER A 48 10.11 8.50 5.66
C SER A 48 9.35 7.91 4.46
N MET A 49 9.09 8.73 3.43
CA MET A 49 8.39 8.32 2.20
C MET A 49 9.26 7.48 1.25
N GLN A 50 10.58 7.66 1.27
CA GLN A 50 11.52 6.88 0.46
C GLN A 50 11.44 5.37 0.75
N PRO A 51 11.53 4.91 2.01
CA PRO A 51 11.33 3.49 2.36
C PRO A 51 9.95 2.96 1.98
N MET A 52 8.91 3.80 1.95
CA MET A 52 7.58 3.39 1.50
C MET A 52 7.53 3.21 -0.02
N ALA A 53 8.19 4.09 -0.77
CA ALA A 53 8.29 3.99 -2.23
C ALA A 53 9.07 2.74 -2.67
N GLU A 54 10.20 2.46 -2.00
CA GLU A 54 11.01 1.25 -2.25
C GLU A 54 10.18 -0.04 -2.05
N ARG A 55 9.38 -0.12 -0.98
CA ARG A 55 8.50 -1.28 -0.73
C ARG A 55 7.39 -1.43 -1.76
N LEU A 56 6.86 -0.31 -2.25
CA LEU A 56 5.77 -0.28 -3.20
C LEU A 56 6.24 -0.40 -4.66
N GLY A 57 7.55 -0.31 -4.92
CA GLY A 57 8.11 -0.26 -6.27
C GLY A 57 7.65 0.97 -7.06
N VAL A 58 7.36 2.08 -6.37
CA VAL A 58 6.89 3.34 -6.97
C VAL A 58 7.88 4.47 -6.72
N ASP A 59 7.83 5.51 -7.55
CA ASP A 59 8.63 6.71 -7.31
C ASP A 59 8.15 7.45 -6.05
N HIS A 60 9.10 7.73 -5.15
CA HIS A 60 8.90 8.52 -3.94
C HIS A 60 8.43 9.95 -4.20
N GLN A 61 8.72 10.54 -5.38
CA GLN A 61 8.17 11.85 -5.76
C GLN A 61 6.67 11.80 -5.96
N GLY A 62 6.13 10.63 -6.34
CA GLY A 62 4.70 10.42 -6.39
C GLY A 62 4.06 10.50 -5.01
N LEU A 63 4.77 10.09 -3.95
CA LEU A 63 4.22 10.03 -2.60
C LEU A 63 4.22 11.39 -1.86
N GLN A 64 4.87 12.43 -2.39
CA GLN A 64 4.97 13.77 -1.77
C GLN A 64 3.74 14.64 -2.01
#